data_AF-A0A257W8B8-F1
#
_entry.id   AF-A0A257W8B8-F1
#
_cell.length_a   1.000
_cell.length_b   1.000
_cell.length_c   1.000
_cell.angle_alpha   90.00
_cell.angle_beta   90.00
_cell.angle_gamma   90.00
#
_symmetry.space_group_name_H-M   'P 1'
#
loop_
_entity.id
_entity.type
_entity.pdbx_description
1 polymer ?
#
loop_
_entity_poly.entity_id
_entity_poly.type
_entity_poly.pdbx_seq_one_letter_code
_entity_poly.pdbx_strand_id
1 'polypeptide(L)'
;RFLVETLEPRAPDSYFAWNYFDGILGRKEGFSGYVFEETAAEYLKTHPELKTKLEEKRMADSNFAKNGRAQLNFVYENSVYFEPDYLRYPVYRVGN
;
A
#
# COMPACT_ATOMS: atom_id res chain seq x y z
N ARG A 1 -10.67 -25.10 -19.52
CA ARG A 1 -10.14 -24.02 -20.38
C ARG A 1 -10.72 -22.66 -19.98
N PHE A 2 -12.06 -22.51 -19.99
CA PHE A 2 -12.79 -21.30 -19.58
C PHE A 2 -12.22 -20.58 -18.34
N LEU A 3 -12.14 -21.24 -17.18
CA LEU A 3 -11.67 -20.61 -15.93
C LEU A 3 -10.28 -19.97 -16.05
N VAL A 4 -9.36 -20.61 -16.78
CA VAL A 4 -8.00 -20.08 -16.96
C VAL A 4 -8.02 -18.88 -17.91
N GLU A 5 -8.76 -18.97 -19.02
CA GLU A 5 -8.87 -17.87 -19.98
C GLU A 5 -9.55 -16.63 -19.38
N THR A 6 -10.55 -16.82 -18.51
CA THR A 6 -11.29 -15.73 -17.87
C THR A 6 -10.52 -15.09 -16.72
N LEU A 7 -9.75 -15.86 -15.93
CA LEU A 7 -9.17 -15.39 -14.67
C LEU A 7 -7.63 -15.24 -14.68
N GLU A 8 -6.93 -15.65 -15.74
CA GLU A 8 -5.49 -15.36 -15.87
C GLU A 8 -5.32 -13.89 -16.30
N PRO A 9 -4.70 -13.01 -15.48
CA PRO A 9 -4.67 -11.57 -15.76
C PRO A 9 -3.88 -11.21 -17.03
N ARG A 10 -3.06 -12.14 -17.54
CA ARG A 10 -2.31 -11.98 -18.80
C ARG A 10 -3.06 -12.51 -20.03
N ALA A 11 -4.23 -13.15 -19.87
CA ALA A 11 -5.00 -13.65 -21.00
C ALA A 11 -5.78 -12.50 -21.68
N PRO A 12 -5.88 -12.50 -23.02
CA PRO A 12 -6.45 -11.39 -23.80
C PRO A 12 -7.93 -11.15 -23.50
N ASP A 13 -8.70 -12.21 -23.21
CA ASP A 13 -10.14 -12.15 -22.90
C ASP A 13 -10.42 -12.27 -21.40
N SER A 14 -9.43 -11.98 -20.56
CA SER A 14 -9.60 -12.06 -19.11
C SER A 14 -10.44 -10.91 -18.56
N TYR A 15 -11.13 -11.15 -17.45
CA TYR A 15 -11.82 -10.10 -16.71
C TYR A 15 -10.90 -8.96 -16.28
N PHE A 16 -9.61 -9.25 -16.08
CA PHE A 16 -8.60 -8.23 -15.82
C PHE A 16 -8.36 -7.33 -17.04
N ALA A 17 -8.19 -7.90 -18.24
CA ALA A 17 -8.02 -7.13 -19.48
C ALA A 17 -9.23 -6.25 -19.82
N TRP A 18 -10.41 -6.62 -19.29
CA TRP A 18 -11.67 -5.90 -19.46
C TRP A 18 -12.06 -5.03 -18.24
N ASN A 19 -11.10 -4.70 -17.36
CA ASN A 19 -11.26 -3.78 -16.22
C ASN A 19 -12.30 -4.18 -15.16
N TYR A 20 -12.69 -5.46 -15.10
CA TYR A 20 -13.69 -5.94 -14.12
C TYR A 20 -13.19 -5.79 -12.66
N PHE A 21 -11.88 -5.87 -12.44
CA PHE A 21 -11.27 -5.81 -11.11
C PHE A 21 -10.85 -4.41 -10.66
N ASP A 22 -11.04 -3.37 -11.48
CA ASP A 22 -10.59 -2.01 -11.17
C ASP A 22 -11.12 -1.51 -9.81
N GLY A 23 -12.38 -1.83 -9.50
CA GLY A 23 -13.03 -1.42 -8.25
C GLY A 23 -12.41 -2.00 -6.98
N ILE A 24 -11.63 -3.08 -7.06
CA ILE A 24 -10.92 -3.67 -5.91
C ILE A 24 -9.41 -3.45 -5.95
N LEU A 25 -8.84 -3.10 -7.11
CA LEU A 25 -7.41 -2.83 -7.27
C LEU A 25 -7.05 -1.39 -6.91
N GLY A 26 -8.03 -0.48 -6.99
CA GLY A 26 -7.89 0.89 -6.55
C GLY A 26 -7.69 1.02 -5.04
N ARG A 27 -6.97 2.07 -4.65
CA ARG A 27 -6.88 2.49 -3.24
C ARG A 27 -8.23 3.05 -2.82
N LYS A 28 -8.81 2.56 -1.72
CA LYS A 28 -10.11 3.04 -1.27
C LYS A 28 -10.00 4.44 -0.67
N GLU A 29 -9.07 4.66 0.27
CA GLU A 29 -8.81 5.98 0.84
C GLU A 29 -7.34 6.22 1.22
N GLY A 30 -6.97 7.50 1.35
CA GLY A 30 -5.72 7.91 1.98
C GLY A 30 -5.88 8.10 3.48
N PHE A 31 -4.86 8.64 4.14
CA PHE A 31 -5.02 9.11 5.52
C PHE A 31 -5.31 10.61 5.57
N SER A 32 -6.17 11.02 6.50
CA SER A 32 -6.29 12.43 6.88
C SER A 32 -5.10 12.81 7.76
N GLY A 33 -4.31 13.82 7.35
CA GLY A 33 -3.10 14.22 8.08
C GLY A 33 -3.37 14.58 9.54
N TYR A 34 -4.41 15.39 9.78
CA TYR A 34 -4.79 15.86 11.11
C TYR A 34 -5.18 14.72 12.08
N VAL A 35 -5.85 13.68 11.59
CA VAL A 35 -6.25 12.53 12.41
C VAL A 35 -5.10 11.54 12.59
N PHE A 36 -4.23 11.42 11.57
CA PHE A 36 -3.20 10.40 11.55
C PHE A 36 -1.93 10.79 12.30
N GLU A 37 -1.64 12.08 12.51
CA GLU A 37 -0.42 12.53 13.20
C GLU A 37 -0.25 11.89 14.59
N GLU A 38 -1.27 11.91 15.43
CA GLU A 38 -1.23 11.30 16.76
C GLU A 38 -1.07 9.77 16.68
N THR A 39 -1.79 9.14 15.75
CA THR A 39 -1.72 7.70 15.51
C THR A 39 -0.32 7.28 15.05
N ALA A 40 0.27 8.02 14.11
CA ALA A 40 1.61 7.78 13.60
C ALA A 40 2.67 7.95 14.70
N ALA A 41 2.53 8.98 15.54
CA ALA A 41 3.43 9.22 16.66
C ALA A 41 3.40 8.06 17.66
N GLU A 42 2.22 7.53 17.99
CA GLU A 42 2.08 6.37 18.87
C GLU A 42 2.61 5.08 18.23
N TYR A 43 2.33 4.89 16.94
CA TYR A 43 2.81 3.73 16.18
C TYR A 43 4.35 3.66 16.17
N LEU A 44 5.04 4.80 16.00
CA LEU A 44 6.50 4.88 16.04
C LEU A 44 7.10 4.60 17.43
N LYS A 45 6.35 4.77 18.53
CA LYS A 45 6.82 4.39 19.87
C LYS A 45 6.85 2.88 20.05
N THR A 46 5.89 2.19 19.44
CA THR A 46 5.73 0.73 19.54
C THR A 46 6.51 -0.03 18.47
N HIS A 47 6.98 0.65 17.42
CA HIS A 47 7.75 0.08 16.29
C HIS A 47 9.08 0.83 16.10
N PRO A 48 10.06 0.64 17.00
CA PRO A 48 11.33 1.36 16.97
C PRO A 48 12.14 1.12 15.69
N GLU A 49 12.00 -0.05 15.06
CA GLU A 49 12.62 -0.37 13.78
C GLU A 49 12.10 0.51 12.64
N LEU A 50 10.81 0.83 12.63
CA LEU A 50 10.23 1.75 11.65
C LEU A 50 10.70 3.18 11.90
N LYS A 51 10.80 3.57 13.17
CA LYS A 51 11.37 4.87 13.55
C LYS A 51 12.80 5.03 13.04
N THR A 52 13.64 4.02 13.19
CA THR A 52 15.01 4.04 12.65
C THR A 52 15.01 4.25 11.14
N LYS A 53 14.19 3.49 10.38
CA LYS A 53 14.09 3.65 8.92
C LYS A 53 13.60 5.03 8.51
N LEU A 54 12.66 5.61 9.26
CA LEU A 54 12.17 6.97 9.01
C LEU A 54 13.30 7.98 9.17
N GLU A 55 14.07 7.89 10.26
CA GLU A 55 15.20 8.79 10.52
C GLU A 55 16.32 8.63 9.50
N GLU A 56 16.67 7.40 9.11
CA GLU A 56 17.64 7.12 8.04
C GLU A 56 17.22 7.80 6.73
N LYS A 57 15.94 7.69 6.37
CA LYS A 57 15.40 8.35 5.17
C LYS A 57 15.42 9.87 5.29
N ARG A 58 15.13 10.44 6.47
CA ARG A 58 15.23 11.89 6.73
C ARG A 58 16.67 12.38 6.61
N MET A 59 17.66 11.59 7.03
CA MET A 59 19.07 11.95 6.89
C MET A 59 19.55 11.86 5.44
N ALA A 60 19.07 10.88 4.68
CA ALA A 60 19.48 10.66 3.29
C ALA A 60 18.79 11.59 2.28
N ASP A 61 17.59 12.10 2.58
CA ASP A 61 16.79 12.89 1.64
C ASP A 61 16.28 14.19 2.30
N SER A 62 16.93 15.31 1.96
CA SER A 62 16.58 16.63 2.47
C SER A 62 15.21 17.15 2.02
N ASN A 63 14.70 16.70 0.86
CA ASN A 63 13.36 17.07 0.42
C ASN A 63 12.30 16.32 1.24
N PHE A 64 12.54 15.04 1.50
CA PHE A 64 11.71 14.23 2.41
C PHE A 64 11.73 14.78 3.84
N ALA A 65 12.91 15.15 4.35
CA ALA A 65 13.07 15.71 5.69
C ALA A 65 12.28 17.01 5.91
N LYS A 66 12.08 17.80 4.85
CA LYS A 66 11.29 19.05 4.88
C LYS A 66 9.80 18.85 4.58
N ASN A 67 9.38 17.63 4.26
CA ASN A 67 8.00 17.33 3.88
C ASN A 67 7.31 16.45 4.95
N GLY A 68 6.58 17.09 5.87
CA GLY A 68 5.86 16.39 6.94
C GLY A 68 4.78 15.42 6.41
N ARG A 69 4.09 15.77 5.33
CA ARG A 69 3.10 14.88 4.70
C ARG A 69 3.75 13.61 4.15
N ALA A 70 4.94 13.73 3.55
CA ALA A 70 5.69 12.58 3.05
C ALA A 70 6.17 11.67 4.19
N GLN A 71 6.59 12.26 5.32
CA GLN A 71 6.96 11.50 6.52
C GLN A 71 5.77 10.74 7.11
N LEU A 72 4.60 11.38 7.23
CA LEU A 72 3.38 10.71 7.66
C LEU A 72 2.95 9.61 6.68
N ASN A 73 3.07 9.84 5.37
CA ASN A 73 2.76 8.83 4.37
C ASN A 73 3.71 7.63 4.46
N PHE A 74 4.99 7.86 4.74
CA PHE A 74 5.95 6.78 4.98
C PHE A 74 5.53 5.93 6.18
N VAL A 75 5.11 6.54 7.29
CA VAL A 75 4.59 5.79 8.45
C VAL A 75 3.33 5.03 8.07
N TYR A 76 2.39 5.66 7.37
CA TYR A 76 1.16 5.04 6.90
C TYR A 76 1.44 3.78 6.06
N GLU A 77 2.26 3.90 5.02
CA GLU A 77 2.61 2.82 4.09
C GLU A 77 3.36 1.65 4.75
N ASN A 78 4.02 1.90 5.89
CA ASN A 78 4.75 0.89 6.66
C ASN A 78 4.03 0.47 7.94
N SER A 79 2.73 0.78 8.06
CA SER A 79 1.91 0.44 9.21
C SER A 79 0.78 -0.51 8.84
N VAL A 80 0.10 -1.04 9.87
CA VAL A 80 -1.12 -1.84 9.72
C VAL A 80 -2.29 -1.06 9.11
N TYR A 81 -2.20 0.27 9.02
CA TYR A 81 -3.23 1.12 8.45
C TYR A 81 -3.17 1.19 6.92
N PHE A 82 -2.06 0.75 6.31
CA PHE A 82 -1.99 0.62 4.86
C PHE A 82 -2.90 -0.50 4.38
N GLU A 83 -3.71 -0.23 3.34
CA GLU A 83 -4.61 -1.22 2.76
C GLU A 83 -3.79 -2.40 2.18
N PRO A 84 -3.83 -3.59 2.80
CA PRO A 84 -2.97 -4.71 2.38
C PRO A 84 -3.34 -5.25 1.00
N ASP A 85 -4.56 -4.98 0.54
CA ASP A 85 -5.11 -5.43 -0.73
C ASP A 85 -4.95 -4.40 -1.87
N TYR A 86 -4.29 -3.27 -1.61
CA TYR A 86 -3.98 -2.31 -2.66
C TYR A 86 -3.16 -2.95 -3.79
N LEU A 87 -3.63 -2.81 -5.03
CA LEU A 87 -3.06 -3.43 -6.24
C LEU A 87 -2.92 -4.97 -6.16
N ARG A 88 -3.73 -5.63 -5.32
CA ARG A 88 -3.71 -7.08 -5.17
C ARG A 88 -4.77 -7.74 -6.03
N TYR A 89 -4.33 -8.55 -7.00
CA TYR A 89 -5.23 -9.39 -7.77
C TYR A 89 -5.78 -10.54 -6.90
N PRO A 90 -7.11 -10.75 -6.80
CA PRO A 90 -7.70 -11.68 -5.83
C PRO A 90 -7.74 -13.14 -6.30
N VAL A 91 -7.36 -13.44 -7.55
CA VAL A 91 -7.36 -14.81 -8.07
C VAL A 91 -5.95 -15.37 -8.08
N TYR A 92 -5.75 -16.43 -7.31
CA TYR A 92 -4.48 -17.13 -7.16
C TYR A 92 -4.52 -18.48 -7.86
N ARG A 93 -3.41 -18.85 -8.49
CA ARG A 93 -3.19 -20.22 -8.95
C ARG A 93 -2.75 -21.05 -7.75
N VAL A 94 -3.57 -22.01 -7.35
CA VAL A 94 -3.21 -23.00 -6.34
C VAL A 94 -2.71 -24.24 -7.05
N GLY A 95 -1.43 -24.56 -6.85
CA GLY A 95 -0.76 -25.74 -7.38
C GLY A 95 0.41 -26.10 -6.47
N ASN A 96 0.77 -27.39 -6.44
CA ASN A 96 1.91 -27.91 -5.68
C ASN A 96 3.24 -27.51 -6.30
#